data_AF-A0A2Z6QLT8-F1
#
_entry.id   AF-A0A2Z6QLT8-F1
#
_cell.length_a   1.000
_cell.length_b   1.000
_cell.length_c   1.000
_cell.angle_alpha   90.00
_cell.angle_beta   90.00
_cell.angle_gamma   90.00
#
_symmetry.space_group_name_H-M   'P 1'
#
loop_
_entity.id
_entity.type
_entity.pdbx_description
1 polymer ?
#
loop_
_entity_poly.entity_id
_entity_poly.type
_entity_poly.pdbx_seq_one_letter_code
_entity_poly.pdbx_strand_id
1 'polypeptide(L)'
;MKTKNGDDYKSTSVNACINALNRHLNQHSVIRPLDLKGRQMFSDLWQMLDGKLKDIAEQEKREISESDLLSLDEVKLIFNSSILNIDTPIGLLKTVFFTIYYFLD
;
A
#
# COMPACT_ATOMS: atom_id res chain seq x y z
N MET A 1 5.42 -8.52 6.71
CA MET A 1 4.02 -8.09 6.98
C MET A 1 3.22 -8.70 5.84
N LYS A 2 2.18 -9.48 6.14
CA LYS A 2 1.67 -10.45 5.15
C LYS A 2 0.42 -9.99 4.40
N THR A 3 0.36 -10.29 3.11
CA THR A 3 -0.85 -10.22 2.30
C THR A 3 -1.85 -11.26 2.79
N LYS A 4 -3.09 -11.19 2.29
CA LYS A 4 -4.11 -12.21 2.59
C LYS A 4 -3.74 -13.61 2.11
N ASN A 5 -2.81 -13.71 1.17
CA ASN A 5 -2.34 -14.97 0.61
C ASN A 5 -1.12 -15.50 1.38
N GLY A 6 -0.61 -14.74 2.35
CA GLY A 6 0.54 -15.12 3.19
C GLY A 6 1.88 -14.57 2.72
N ASP A 7 1.91 -13.92 1.56
CA ASP A 7 3.10 -13.33 0.94
C ASP A 7 3.54 -12.06 1.69
N ASP A 8 4.80 -11.67 1.58
CA ASP A 8 5.27 -10.43 2.20
C ASP A 8 5.03 -9.20 1.28
N TYR A 9 4.59 -8.09 1.88
CA TYR A 9 4.44 -6.83 1.16
C TYR A 9 5.79 -6.28 0.73
N LYS A 10 5.87 -5.67 -0.46
CA LYS A 10 7.08 -4.98 -0.91
C LYS A 10 7.27 -3.62 -0.24
N SER A 11 8.53 -3.23 -0.05
CA SER A 11 8.92 -1.95 0.56
C SER A 11 8.41 -0.76 -0.26
N THR A 12 8.41 -0.89 -1.58
CA THR A 12 7.87 0.10 -2.53
C THR A 12 6.36 0.28 -2.38
N SER A 13 5.60 -0.80 -2.19
CA SER A 13 4.14 -0.74 -2.01
C SER A 13 3.74 0.02 -0.75
N VAL A 14 4.51 -0.14 0.33
CA VAL A 14 4.30 0.57 1.60
C VAL A 14 4.56 2.07 1.43
N ASN A 15 5.65 2.46 0.76
CA ASN A 15 5.94 3.86 0.46
C ASN A 15 4.90 4.50 -0.47
N ALA A 16 4.43 3.78 -1.48
CA ALA A 16 3.40 4.25 -2.39
C ALA A 16 2.06 4.49 -1.66
N CYS A 17 1.71 3.64 -0.69
CA CYS A 17 0.56 3.84 0.18
C CYS A 17 0.66 5.14 1.01
N ILE A 18 1.81 5.40 1.65
CA ILE A 18 2.03 6.64 2.42
C ILE A 18 1.89 7.87 1.52
N ASN A 19 2.44 7.83 0.31
CA ASN A 19 2.30 8.92 -0.67
C ASN A 19 0.83 9.19 -1.04
N ALA A 20 0.07 8.13 -1.28
CA ALA A 20 -1.35 8.24 -1.64
C ALA A 20 -2.17 8.80 -0.48
N LEU A 21 -1.95 8.33 0.75
CA LEU A 21 -2.59 8.87 1.96
C LEU A 21 -2.25 10.34 2.15
N ASN A 22 -0.98 10.71 2.00
CA ASN A 22 -0.55 12.10 2.16
C ASN A 22 -1.25 13.00 1.13
N ARG A 23 -1.31 12.56 -0.14
CA ARG A 23 -2.03 13.27 -1.19
C ARG A 23 -3.53 13.40 -0.87
N HIS A 24 -4.18 12.31 -0.52
CA HIS A 24 -5.63 12.30 -0.27
C HIS A 24 -6.02 13.20 0.89
N LEU A 25 -5.28 13.13 2.01
CA LEU A 25 -5.53 14.00 3.17
C LEU A 25 -5.33 15.47 2.81
N ASN A 26 -4.27 15.81 2.07
CA ASN A 26 -4.09 17.20 1.63
C ASN A 26 -5.10 17.66 0.57
N GLN A 27 -5.75 16.75 -0.15
CA GLN A 27 -6.75 17.08 -1.18
C GLN A 27 -8.18 17.14 -0.65
N HIS A 28 -8.50 16.40 0.42
CA HIS A 28 -9.88 16.20 0.88
C HIS A 28 -10.10 16.44 2.38
N SER A 29 -9.06 16.38 3.22
CA SER A 29 -9.23 16.65 4.66
C SER A 29 -9.47 18.12 4.93
N VAL A 30 -10.22 18.41 6.00
CA VAL A 30 -10.38 19.74 6.59
C VAL A 30 -9.14 20.12 7.40
N ILE A 31 -8.40 19.11 7.87
CA ILE A 31 -7.17 19.25 8.64
C ILE A 31 -6.02 19.47 7.63
N ARG A 32 -5.80 20.71 7.20
CA ARG A 32 -4.71 21.09 6.30
C ARG A 32 -3.81 22.17 6.90
N PRO A 33 -2.53 22.20 6.52
CA PRO A 33 -1.78 21.16 5.77
C PRO A 33 -1.24 20.06 6.70
N LEU A 34 -1.18 18.82 6.19
CA LEU A 34 -0.62 17.66 6.91
C LEU A 34 0.51 17.07 6.07
N ASP A 35 1.70 16.83 6.63
CA ASP A 35 2.76 16.12 5.90
C ASP A 35 3.10 14.80 6.58
N LEU A 36 2.45 13.71 6.15
CA LEU A 36 2.73 12.36 6.66
C LEU A 36 4.18 11.90 6.42
N LYS A 37 4.93 12.56 5.51
CA LYS A 37 6.35 12.31 5.30
C LYS A 37 7.24 13.01 6.33
N GLY A 38 6.68 13.97 7.06
CA GLY A 38 7.32 14.67 8.16
C GLY A 38 7.59 13.72 9.32
N ARG A 39 8.72 13.00 9.24
CA ARG A 39 9.12 11.99 10.24
C ARG A 39 9.14 12.51 11.67
N GLN A 40 9.42 13.79 11.85
CA GLN A 40 9.46 14.43 13.17
C GLN A 40 8.05 14.64 13.74
N MET A 41 7.07 14.95 12.90
CA MET A 41 5.67 15.15 13.30
C MET A 41 4.92 13.83 13.49
N PHE A 42 5.34 12.79 12.78
CA PHE A 42 4.78 11.43 12.83
C PHE A 42 5.83 10.41 13.27
N SER A 43 6.56 10.71 14.34
CA SER A 43 7.67 9.88 14.83
C SER A 43 7.25 8.45 15.11
N ASP A 44 6.10 8.27 15.75
CA ASP A 44 5.61 6.95 16.17
C ASP A 44 5.21 6.10 14.95
N LEU A 45 4.59 6.75 13.95
CA LEU A 45 4.26 6.12 12.67
C LEU A 45 5.53 5.62 11.98
N TRP A 46 6.55 6.48 11.86
CA TRP A 46 7.80 6.16 11.18
C TRP A 46 8.67 5.17 11.94
N GLN A 47 8.64 5.19 13.28
CA GLN A 47 9.35 4.19 14.09
C GLN A 47 8.75 2.79 13.87
N MET A 48 7.43 2.67 13.81
CA MET A 48 6.77 1.40 13.50
C MET A 48 7.03 0.96 12.05
N LEU A 49 6.96 1.91 11.10
CA LEU A 49 7.16 1.64 9.67
C LEU A 49 8.58 1.24 9.34
N ASP A 50 9.59 1.93 9.87
CA ASP A 50 11.00 1.63 9.61
C ASP A 50 11.35 0.21 10.07
N GLY A 51 10.81 -0.24 11.21
CA GLY A 51 10.96 -1.64 11.67
C GLY A 51 10.39 -2.63 10.66
N LYS A 52 9.16 -2.40 10.19
CA LYS A 52 8.50 -3.28 9.21
C LYS A 52 9.14 -3.24 7.83
N LEU A 53 9.59 -2.06 7.38
CA LEU A 53 10.28 -1.89 6.10
C LEU A 53 11.64 -2.58 6.09
N LYS A 54 12.34 -2.58 7.24
CA LYS A 54 13.59 -3.33 7.40
C LYS A 54 13.36 -4.84 7.28
N ASP A 55 12.34 -5.37 7.96
CA ASP A 55 11.96 -6.78 7.87
C ASP A 55 11.64 -7.18 6.42
N ILE A 56 10.87 -6.34 5.71
CA ILE A 56 10.51 -6.54 4.31
C ILE A 56 11.75 -6.52 3.40
N ALA A 57 12.63 -5.53 3.54
CA ALA A 57 13.83 -5.42 2.70
C ALA A 57 14.80 -6.60 2.91
N GLU A 58 14.87 -7.15 4.12
CA GLU A 58 15.64 -8.35 4.42
C GLU A 58 15.03 -9.62 3.80
N GLN A 59 13.70 -9.67 3.63
CA GLN A 59 12.98 -10.75 2.93
C GLN A 59 13.08 -10.61 1.40
N GLU A 60 12.92 -9.40 0.85
CA GLU A 60 13.06 -9.10 -0.58
C GLU A 60 14.46 -9.45 -1.12
N LYS A 61 15.50 -9.33 -0.28
CA LYS A 61 16.86 -9.79 -0.63
C LYS A 61 16.99 -11.30 -0.76
N ARG A 62 16.06 -12.09 -0.20
CA ARG A 62 16.09 -13.56 -0.21
C ARG A 62 15.28 -14.18 -1.34
N GLU A 63 14.31 -13.46 -1.91
CA GLU A 63 13.42 -13.97 -2.96
C GLU A 63 13.46 -13.08 -4.20
N ILE A 64 14.25 -13.49 -5.20
CA ILE A 64 14.09 -13.02 -6.57
C ILE A 64 13.79 -14.24 -7.43
N SER A 65 12.51 -14.44 -7.76
CA SER A 65 12.06 -15.26 -8.89
C SER A 65 10.83 -14.59 -9.52
N GLU A 66 10.92 -14.27 -10.80
CA GLU A 66 9.96 -13.50 -11.63
C GLU A 66 8.56 -14.15 -11.86
N SER A 67 8.15 -15.16 -11.08
CA SER A 67 7.00 -16.01 -11.44
C SER A 67 5.61 -15.54 -11.00
N ASP A 68 5.47 -14.44 -10.25
CA ASP A 68 4.25 -14.18 -9.45
C ASP A 68 3.37 -13.02 -9.94
N LEU A 69 3.50 -12.59 -11.20
CA LEU A 69 2.62 -11.54 -11.76
C LEU A 69 1.24 -12.11 -12.12
N LEU A 70 0.18 -11.46 -11.61
CA LEU A 70 -1.20 -11.82 -11.97
C LEU A 70 -1.44 -11.56 -13.46
N SER A 71 -2.26 -12.42 -14.08
CA SER A 71 -2.72 -12.18 -15.44
C SER A 71 -3.72 -11.01 -15.48
N LEU A 72 -3.85 -10.37 -16.66
CA LEU A 72 -4.79 -9.27 -16.87
C LEU A 72 -6.24 -9.63 -16.51
N ASP A 73 -6.63 -10.90 -16.70
CA ASP A 73 -8.00 -11.35 -16.42
C ASP A 73 -8.26 -11.56 -14.93
N GLU A 74 -7.24 -11.97 -14.16
CA GLU A 74 -7.30 -12.04 -12.70
C GLU A 74 -7.43 -10.63 -12.09
N VAL A 75 -6.73 -9.64 -12.65
CA VAL A 75 -6.84 -8.23 -12.25
C VAL A 75 -8.27 -7.72 -12.45
N LYS A 76 -8.87 -7.98 -13.62
CA LYS A 76 -10.26 -7.58 -13.90
C LYS A 76 -11.26 -8.25 -12.94
N LEU A 77 -11.06 -9.52 -12.63
CA LEU A 77 -11.89 -10.24 -11.66
C LEU A 77 -11.84 -9.61 -10.27
N ILE A 78 -10.66 -9.17 -9.83
CA ILE A 78 -10.47 -8.53 -8.53
C ILE A 78 -11.14 -7.14 -8.51
N PHE A 79 -11.00 -6.35 -9.59
CA PHE A 79 -11.68 -5.05 -9.73
C PHE A 79 -13.20 -5.15 -9.73
N ASN A 80 -13.76 -6.23 -10.26
CA ASN A 80 -15.20 -6.48 -10.26
C ASN A 80 -15.72 -7.16 -8.97
N SER A 81 -14.83 -7.48 -8.03
CA SER A 81 -15.22 -8.15 -6.78
C SER A 81 -15.81 -7.18 -5.76
N SER A 82 -16.73 -7.67 -4.94
CA SER A 82 -17.30 -6.92 -3.81
C SER A 82 -16.27 -6.54 -2.73
N ILE A 83 -15.05 -7.08 -2.80
CA ILE A 83 -13.96 -6.80 -1.87
C ILE A 83 -13.39 -5.39 -2.08
N LEU A 84 -13.42 -4.89 -3.33
CA LEU A 84 -12.98 -3.55 -3.73
C LEU A 84 -14.14 -2.53 -3.75
N ASN A 85 -15.17 -2.79 -2.94
CA ASN A 85 -16.33 -1.91 -2.86
C ASN A 85 -15.98 -0.55 -2.23
N ILE A 86 -16.02 0.51 -3.05
CA ILE A 86 -15.69 1.88 -2.65
C ILE A 86 -16.72 2.52 -1.70
N ASP A 87 -17.90 1.93 -1.54
CA ASP A 87 -18.97 2.43 -0.66
C ASP A 87 -18.64 2.23 0.82
N THR A 88 -17.60 1.45 1.14
CA THR A 88 -17.12 1.27 2.50
C THR A 88 -15.70 1.84 2.64
N PRO A 89 -15.35 2.44 3.80
CA PRO A 89 -13.98 2.92 4.03
C PRO A 89 -12.91 1.85 3.83
N ILE A 90 -13.22 0.60 4.20
CA ILE A 90 -12.31 -0.54 4.06
C ILE A 90 -12.17 -0.96 2.60
N GLY A 91 -13.27 -1.01 1.84
CA GLY A 91 -13.20 -1.38 0.43
C GLY A 91 -12.54 -0.28 -0.40
N LEU A 92 -12.78 1.00 -0.11
CA LEU A 92 -12.04 2.12 -0.69
C LEU A 92 -10.53 1.99 -0.47
N LEU A 93 -10.11 1.67 0.77
CA LEU A 93 -8.69 1.47 1.10
C LEU A 93 -8.09 0.31 0.29
N LYS A 94 -8.82 -0.79 0.12
CA LYS A 94 -8.38 -1.94 -0.69
C LYS A 94 -8.28 -1.57 -2.18
N THR A 95 -9.21 -0.78 -2.70
CA THR A 95 -9.23 -0.37 -4.12
C THR A 95 -8.06 0.55 -4.44
N VAL A 96 -7.77 1.51 -3.56
CA VAL A 96 -6.61 2.39 -3.68
C VAL A 96 -5.31 1.56 -3.63
N PHE A 97 -5.20 0.64 -2.67
CA PHE A 97 -4.03 -0.23 -2.56
C PHE A 97 -3.81 -1.08 -3.83
N PHE A 98 -4.87 -1.70 -4.35
CA PHE A 98 -4.77 -2.58 -5.51
C PHE A 98 -4.44 -1.83 -6.81
N THR A 99 -5.02 -0.63 -7.00
CA THR A 99 -4.70 0.24 -8.15
C THR A 99 -3.24 0.69 -8.13
N ILE A 100 -2.72 1.05 -6.96
CA ILE A 100 -1.32 1.50 -6.79
C ILE A 100 -0.33 0.37 -7.10
N TYR A 101 -0.64 -0.87 -6.70
CA TYR A 101 0.24 -2.00 -6.94
C TYR A 101 0.32 -2.40 -8.43
N TYR A 102 -0.76 -2.22 -9.20
CA TYR A 102 -0.85 -2.76 -10.56
C TYR A 102 -0.65 -1.75 -11.70
N PHE A 103 -0.90 -0.46 -11.47
CA PHE A 103 -0.90 0.56 -12.54
C PHE A 103 0.19 1.62 -12.38
N LEU A 104 1.14 1.43 -11.46
CA LEU A 104 2.16 2.43 -11.11
C LEU A 104 3.61 1.90 -11.22
N ASP A 105 3.81 0.83 -12.00
CA ASP A 105 5.09 0.46 -12.63
C ASP A 105 5.07 0.88 -14.11
#